data_AF-L8H2H8-F1
#
_entry.id   AF-L8H2H8-F1
#
_cell.length_a   1.000
_cell.length_b   1.000
_cell.length_c   1.000
_cell.angle_alpha   90.00
_cell.angle_beta   90.00
_cell.angle_gamma   90.00
#
_symmetry.space_group_name_H-M   'P 1'
#
loop_
_entity.id
_entity.type
_entity.pdbx_description
1 polymer ?
#
loop_
_entity_poly.entity_id
_entity_poly.type
_entity_poly.pdbx_seq_one_letter_code
_entity_poly.pdbx_strand_id
1 'polypeptide(L)'
;MSLADQLSRSRLRKVDKPKEPPSLLKELNAYSTVDLTKLRATSIPARRFDPSSDQWVPCDPASSAGTLPPKLRVLTFNVWIQQDFLDQRMGALVSILEQEKVDIAALQEATPKHLEQLHAHPYVRRHFSVSGFEGQCSTYKTLILSKIPFASLISSDMPYSGRKVTTGSWRFCAPGGAEQSFALSSVHLTSEANDWKPRMEQLGFLDSRVGPTTTPRSSSATSTSCSSARRRRSNPTATRTCGMSCIPPTPAPPLTVPSTTTPPAPPCPTLLRASTE
;
A
#
# COMPACT_ATOMS: atom_id res chain seq x y z
N MET A 1 28.94 51.73 -27.43
CA MET A 1 29.68 51.23 -26.25
C MET A 1 30.11 49.81 -26.56
N SER A 2 31.41 49.53 -26.45
CA SER A 2 32.04 48.28 -26.89
C SER A 2 31.80 47.13 -25.90
N LEU A 3 31.63 45.91 -26.40
CA LEU A 3 31.55 44.67 -25.60
C LEU A 3 32.79 44.47 -24.70
N ALA A 4 33.89 45.17 -24.99
CA ALA A 4 35.11 45.17 -24.19
C ALA A 4 34.98 45.91 -22.84
N ASP A 5 34.02 46.84 -22.69
CA ASP A 5 33.86 47.61 -21.44
C ASP A 5 33.02 46.86 -20.38
N GLN A 6 32.28 45.81 -20.76
CA GLN A 6 31.46 45.04 -19.81
C GLN A 6 32.26 44.01 -18.99
N LEU A 7 33.46 43.64 -19.43
CA LEU A 7 34.28 42.61 -18.76
C LEU A 7 35.24 43.17 -17.70
N SER A 8 35.35 44.49 -17.53
CA SER A 8 36.32 45.13 -16.61
C SER A 8 35.76 45.48 -15.21
N ARG A 9 34.55 45.00 -14.86
CA ARG A 9 33.93 45.26 -13.55
C ARG A 9 33.67 44.01 -12.70
N SER A 10 34.45 42.95 -12.89
CA SER A 10 34.53 41.83 -11.93
C SER A 10 35.32 42.25 -10.68
N ARG A 11 34.68 43.07 -9.83
CA ARG A 11 35.14 43.29 -8.46
C ARG A 11 35.26 41.92 -7.78
N LEU A 12 36.50 41.52 -7.48
CA LEU A 12 36.85 40.51 -6.49
C LEU A 12 36.04 40.78 -5.23
N ARG A 13 34.92 40.06 -5.06
CA ARG A 13 34.23 39.98 -3.77
C ARG A 13 35.20 39.27 -2.84
N LYS A 14 35.55 39.92 -1.74
CA LYS A 14 36.24 39.26 -0.63
C LYS A 14 35.44 38.00 -0.32
N VAL A 15 36.04 36.84 -0.54
CA VAL A 15 35.51 35.57 -0.07
C VAL A 15 35.60 35.66 1.45
N ASP A 16 34.46 35.82 2.11
CA ASP A 16 34.39 35.75 3.56
C ASP A 16 35.02 34.43 3.99
N LYS A 17 35.92 34.49 4.98
CA LYS A 17 36.54 33.30 5.55
C LYS A 17 35.41 32.31 5.91
N PRO A 18 35.53 31.02 5.56
CA PRO A 18 34.52 30.04 5.93
C PRO A 18 34.34 30.11 7.45
N LYS A 19 33.13 30.45 7.88
CA LYS A 19 32.72 30.35 9.29
C LYS A 19 33.07 28.92 9.71
N GLU A 20 33.87 28.77 10.77
CA GLU A 20 34.13 27.44 11.33
C GLU A 20 32.78 26.75 11.54
N PRO A 21 32.60 25.52 11.01
CA PRO A 21 31.35 24.81 11.21
C PRO A 21 31.12 24.70 12.72
N PRO A 22 29.88 24.93 13.20
CA PRO A 22 29.54 24.69 14.59
C PRO A 22 30.13 23.35 15.02
N SER A 23 30.78 23.30 16.18
CA SER A 23 31.47 22.08 16.63
C SER A 23 30.52 20.90 16.49
N LEU A 24 30.86 19.93 15.64
CA LEU A 24 30.03 18.75 15.33
C LEU A 24 29.50 18.06 16.61
N LEU A 25 30.25 18.16 17.71
CA LEU A 25 29.89 17.64 19.02
C LEU A 25 28.66 18.32 19.67
N LYS A 26 28.40 19.60 19.44
CA LYS A 26 27.20 20.29 19.95
C LYS A 26 25.94 19.90 19.19
N GLU A 27 26.04 19.70 17.87
CA GLU A 27 24.92 19.21 17.05
C GLU A 27 24.64 17.71 17.31
N LEU A 28 25.68 16.91 17.56
CA LEU A 28 25.53 15.47 17.88
C LEU A 28 24.67 15.20 19.12
N ASN A 29 24.69 16.10 20.11
CA ASN A 29 23.92 15.97 21.36
C ASN A 29 22.46 16.43 21.24
N ALA A 30 22.10 17.23 20.24
CA ALA A 30 20.72 17.72 20.07
C ALA A 30 19.75 16.63 19.57
N TYR A 31 20.26 15.58 18.93
CA TYR A 31 19.45 14.48 18.38
C TYR A 31 19.21 13.34 19.38
N SER A 32 19.62 13.44 20.64
CA SER A 32 19.65 12.31 21.59
C SER A 32 18.38 12.10 22.43
N THR A 33 17.25 12.76 22.16
CA THR A 33 16.12 12.82 23.12
C THR A 33 14.80 12.20 22.65
N VAL A 34 14.76 11.50 21.51
CA VAL A 34 13.53 10.80 21.12
C VAL A 34 13.34 9.58 22.02
N ASP A 35 12.37 9.71 22.92
CA ASP A 35 11.90 8.62 23.75
C ASP A 35 11.14 7.62 22.87
N LEU A 36 11.83 6.54 22.47
CA LEU A 36 11.28 5.49 21.62
C LEU A 36 10.04 4.82 22.23
N THR A 37 9.85 4.91 23.55
CA THR A 37 8.66 4.35 24.22
C THR A 37 7.39 5.14 23.92
N LYS A 38 7.53 6.38 23.44
CA LYS A 38 6.40 7.23 23.03
C LYS A 38 5.95 7.01 21.60
N LEU A 39 6.70 6.26 20.80
CA LEU A 39 6.31 5.96 19.42
C LEU A 39 5.06 5.08 19.41
N ARG A 40 4.00 5.57 18.77
CA ARG A 40 2.70 4.89 18.73
C ARG A 40 2.53 4.18 17.39
N ALA A 41 1.90 3.02 17.46
CA ALA A 41 1.31 2.35 16.32
C ALA A 41 -0.21 2.50 16.40
N THR A 42 -0.84 2.93 15.33
CA THR A 42 -2.28 3.15 15.23
C THR A 42 -2.82 2.26 14.12
N SER A 43 -3.83 1.45 14.41
CA SER A 43 -4.55 0.73 13.36
C SER A 43 -5.34 1.73 12.52
N ILE A 44 -5.24 1.63 11.20
CA ILE A 44 -5.95 2.51 10.27
C ILE A 44 -6.89 1.68 9.39
N PRO A 45 -8.07 2.21 9.03
CA PRO A 45 -9.02 1.47 8.21
C PRO A 45 -8.51 1.35 6.76
N ALA A 46 -8.72 0.18 6.17
CA ALA A 46 -8.82 0.05 4.72
C ALA A 46 -10.24 0.48 4.31
N ARG A 47 -10.37 1.10 3.14
CA ARG A 47 -11.68 1.38 2.53
C ARG A 47 -11.73 0.77 1.13
N ARG A 48 -12.90 0.28 0.73
CA ARG A 48 -13.17 -0.18 -0.63
C ARG A 48 -14.43 0.48 -1.12
N PHE A 49 -14.46 0.73 -2.43
CA PHE A 49 -15.61 1.32 -3.06
C PHE A 49 -16.73 0.29 -3.22
N ASP A 50 -17.92 0.59 -2.69
CA ASP A 50 -19.15 -0.17 -2.86
C ASP A 50 -20.01 0.46 -3.97
N PRO A 51 -20.18 -0.23 -5.11
CA PRO A 51 -20.98 0.29 -6.22
C PRO A 51 -22.48 0.33 -5.93
N SER A 52 -22.98 -0.43 -4.94
CA SER A 52 -24.41 -0.46 -4.62
C SER A 52 -24.87 0.79 -3.88
N SER A 53 -24.02 1.33 -3.01
CA SER A 53 -24.27 2.54 -2.22
C SER A 53 -23.57 3.78 -2.76
N ASP A 54 -22.78 3.65 -3.83
CA ASP A 54 -21.89 4.67 -4.38
C ASP A 54 -20.94 5.32 -3.35
N GLN A 55 -20.40 4.52 -2.42
CA GLN A 55 -19.58 5.04 -1.31
C GLN A 55 -18.32 4.21 -1.05
N TRP A 56 -17.30 4.86 -0.49
CA TRP A 56 -16.13 4.18 0.07
C TRP A 56 -16.45 3.69 1.48
N VAL A 57 -16.61 2.39 1.65
CA VAL A 57 -16.95 1.76 2.92
C VAL A 57 -15.70 1.15 3.59
N PRO A 58 -15.62 1.12 4.93
CA PRO A 58 -14.57 0.40 5.62
C PRO A 58 -14.55 -1.09 5.22
N CYS A 59 -13.35 -1.64 5.04
CA CYS A 59 -13.17 -3.09 4.89
C CYS A 59 -12.89 -3.71 6.25
N ASP A 60 -13.59 -4.79 6.56
CA ASP A 60 -13.16 -5.66 7.65
C ASP A 60 -11.80 -6.29 7.30
N PRO A 61 -10.90 -6.43 8.29
CA PRO A 61 -9.66 -7.15 8.07
C PRO A 61 -9.96 -8.57 7.60
N ALA A 62 -9.20 -9.05 6.61
CA ALA A 62 -9.39 -10.38 6.07
C ALA A 62 -9.28 -11.43 7.17
N SER A 63 -10.43 -12.04 7.50
CA SER A 63 -10.53 -13.05 8.57
C SER A 63 -9.84 -14.36 8.17
N SER A 64 -9.79 -14.66 6.87
CA SER A 64 -9.14 -15.83 6.30
C SER A 64 -8.02 -15.46 5.34
N ALA A 65 -7.05 -16.36 5.22
CA ALA A 65 -6.01 -16.28 4.20
C ALA A 65 -6.63 -16.31 2.79
N GLY A 66 -6.29 -15.32 1.97
CA GLY A 66 -6.69 -15.28 0.56
C GLY A 66 -5.77 -16.10 -0.33
N THR A 67 -6.10 -16.18 -1.62
CA THR A 67 -5.16 -16.68 -2.63
C THR A 67 -4.37 -15.49 -3.19
N LEU A 68 -3.04 -15.50 -3.06
CA LEU A 68 -2.20 -14.52 -3.76
C LEU A 68 -2.09 -14.87 -5.25
N PRO A 69 -1.91 -13.87 -6.13
CA PRO A 69 -1.50 -14.15 -7.49
C PRO A 69 -0.13 -14.86 -7.51
N PRO A 70 0.15 -15.71 -8.52
CA PRO A 70 1.44 -16.41 -8.64
C PRO A 70 2.62 -15.45 -8.79
N LYS A 71 2.37 -14.21 -9.22
CA LYS A 71 3.34 -13.11 -9.29
C LYS A 71 2.71 -11.88 -8.65
N LEU A 72 3.34 -11.36 -7.61
CA LEU A 72 2.94 -10.13 -6.95
C LEU A 72 3.69 -8.94 -7.56
N ARG A 73 2.94 -7.93 -8.03
CA ARG A 73 3.49 -6.71 -8.63
C ARG A 73 3.31 -5.54 -7.67
N VAL A 74 4.43 -5.03 -7.17
CA VAL A 74 4.47 -3.94 -6.19
C VAL A 74 5.03 -2.69 -6.84
N LEU A 75 4.32 -1.57 -6.73
CA LEU A 75 4.79 -0.24 -7.11
C LEU A 75 5.12 0.58 -5.87
N THR A 76 6.26 1.27 -5.86
CA THR A 76 6.51 2.39 -4.95
C THR A 76 6.64 3.67 -5.76
N PHE A 77 5.99 4.75 -5.34
CA PHE A 77 5.97 5.99 -6.11
C PHE A 77 5.79 7.21 -5.21
N ASN A 78 6.73 8.16 -5.27
CA ASN A 78 6.54 9.47 -4.67
C ASN A 78 5.65 10.29 -5.61
N VAL A 79 4.42 10.60 -5.16
CA VAL A 79 3.43 11.28 -6.00
C VAL A 79 3.63 12.79 -6.05
N TRP A 80 4.68 13.33 -5.42
CA TRP A 80 5.04 14.74 -5.38
C TRP A 80 3.91 15.66 -4.90
N ILE A 81 4.07 16.20 -3.69
CA ILE A 81 2.99 16.89 -2.96
C ILE A 81 2.37 18.11 -3.67
N GLN A 82 3.09 18.70 -4.64
CA GLN A 82 2.73 19.95 -5.30
C GLN A 82 1.44 19.84 -6.12
N GLN A 83 0.74 20.97 -6.24
CA GLN A 83 -0.56 21.02 -6.92
C GLN A 83 -0.44 21.20 -8.43
N ASP A 84 0.75 21.54 -8.92
CA ASP A 84 1.00 21.73 -10.34
C ASP A 84 0.75 20.42 -11.10
N PHE A 85 -0.07 20.53 -12.14
CA PHE A 85 -0.45 19.44 -13.02
C PHE A 85 -1.02 18.21 -12.29
N LEU A 86 -1.63 18.40 -11.11
CA LEU A 86 -2.10 17.29 -10.27
C LEU A 86 -2.95 16.29 -11.06
N ASP A 87 -3.94 16.77 -11.82
CA ASP A 87 -4.86 15.94 -12.61
C ASP A 87 -4.10 15.10 -13.66
N GLN A 88 -3.16 15.72 -14.39
CA GLN A 88 -2.37 15.01 -15.40
C GLN A 88 -1.46 13.97 -14.75
N ARG A 89 -0.81 14.32 -13.63
CA ARG A 89 0.09 13.42 -12.89
C ARG A 89 -0.67 12.24 -12.29
N MET A 90 -1.87 12.46 -11.76
CA MET A 90 -2.71 11.40 -11.21
C MET A 90 -3.31 10.51 -12.30
N GLY A 91 -3.74 11.08 -13.44
CA GLY A 91 -4.14 10.29 -14.61
C GLY A 91 -3.00 9.40 -15.14
N ALA A 92 -1.78 9.94 -15.22
CA ALA A 92 -0.59 9.17 -15.59
C ALA A 92 -0.26 8.07 -14.57
N LEU A 93 -0.30 8.38 -13.26
CA LEU A 93 -0.10 7.40 -12.20
C LEU A 93 -1.07 6.24 -12.31
N VAL A 94 -2.38 6.52 -12.50
CA VAL A 94 -3.36 5.45 -12.61
C VAL A 94 -3.18 4.64 -13.90
N SER A 95 -2.78 5.29 -14.99
CA SER A 95 -2.40 4.59 -16.23
C SER A 95 -1.24 3.61 -16.00
N ILE A 96 -0.24 3.99 -15.19
CA ILE A 96 0.85 3.09 -14.79
C ILE A 96 0.31 1.92 -13.95
N LEU A 97 -0.57 2.17 -12.98
CA LEU A 97 -1.17 1.11 -12.15
C LEU A 97 -1.92 0.06 -13.00
N GLU A 98 -2.57 0.51 -14.08
CA GLU A 98 -3.29 -0.33 -15.01
C GLU A 98 -2.37 -1.11 -15.95
N GLN A 99 -1.52 -0.40 -16.69
CA GLN A 99 -0.62 -0.99 -17.69
C GLN A 99 0.35 -1.99 -17.04
N GLU A 100 0.91 -1.62 -15.89
CA GLU A 100 1.82 -2.47 -15.14
C GLU A 100 1.11 -3.47 -14.23
N LYS A 101 -0.21 -3.65 -14.37
CA LYS A 101 -1.01 -4.64 -13.64
C LYS A 101 -0.64 -4.68 -12.15
N VAL A 102 -0.50 -3.51 -11.52
CA VAL A 102 -0.01 -3.40 -10.15
C VAL A 102 -1.01 -4.03 -9.19
N ASP A 103 -0.53 -4.85 -8.25
CA ASP A 103 -1.36 -5.49 -7.23
C ASP A 103 -1.38 -4.67 -5.95
N ILE A 104 -0.22 -4.11 -5.58
CA ILE A 104 -0.04 -3.27 -4.40
C ILE A 104 0.76 -2.03 -4.80
N ALA A 105 0.28 -0.85 -4.43
CA ALA A 105 0.99 0.41 -4.65
C ALA A 105 1.23 1.12 -3.32
N ALA A 106 2.46 1.54 -3.08
CA ALA A 106 2.88 2.33 -1.94
C ALA A 106 3.25 3.74 -2.40
N LEU A 107 2.44 4.72 -2.04
CA LEU A 107 2.58 6.11 -2.48
C LEU A 107 3.16 6.96 -1.34
N GLN A 108 4.11 7.82 -1.67
CA GLN A 108 4.70 8.81 -0.75
C GLN A 108 4.31 10.24 -1.16
N GLU A 109 4.32 11.17 -0.20
CA GLU A 109 3.89 12.56 -0.41
C GLU A 109 2.42 12.72 -0.83
N ALA A 110 1.59 11.76 -0.44
CA ALA A 110 0.17 11.82 -0.74
C ALA A 110 -0.52 12.93 0.09
N THR A 111 -1.48 13.61 -0.53
CA THR A 111 -2.32 14.63 0.13
C THR A 111 -3.79 14.22 0.10
N PRO A 112 -4.68 14.88 0.87
CA PRO A 112 -6.13 14.66 0.75
C PRO A 112 -6.65 14.79 -0.68
N LYS A 113 -6.10 15.70 -1.50
CA LYS A 113 -6.49 15.84 -2.91
C LYS A 113 -6.03 14.67 -3.78
N HIS A 114 -4.83 14.12 -3.54
CA HIS A 114 -4.40 12.89 -4.23
C HIS A 114 -5.36 11.74 -3.90
N LEU A 115 -5.75 11.61 -2.63
CA LEU A 115 -6.72 10.60 -2.19
C LEU A 115 -8.10 10.81 -2.84
N GLU A 116 -8.58 12.04 -2.91
CA GLU A 116 -9.82 12.39 -3.61
C GLU A 116 -9.79 11.96 -5.08
N GLN A 117 -8.70 12.25 -5.80
CA GLN A 117 -8.55 11.84 -7.20
C GLN A 117 -8.47 10.32 -7.39
N LEU A 118 -7.75 9.63 -6.50
CA LEU A 118 -7.73 8.16 -6.49
C LEU A 118 -9.14 7.61 -6.21
N HIS A 119 -9.87 8.20 -5.26
CA HIS A 119 -11.24 7.80 -4.94
C HIS A 119 -12.24 8.05 -6.05
N ALA A 120 -12.03 9.10 -6.86
CA ALA A 120 -12.87 9.41 -8.01
C ALA A 120 -12.56 8.52 -9.22
N HIS A 121 -11.32 8.03 -9.36
CA HIS A 121 -10.90 7.32 -10.57
C HIS A 121 -11.58 5.93 -10.72
N PRO A 122 -12.26 5.64 -11.84
CA PRO A 122 -13.02 4.39 -12.02
C PRO A 122 -12.19 3.11 -11.85
N TYR A 123 -10.98 3.08 -12.41
CA TYR A 123 -10.07 1.93 -12.27
C TYR A 123 -9.71 1.65 -10.80
N VAL A 124 -9.45 2.70 -10.01
CA VAL A 124 -9.12 2.55 -8.59
C VAL A 124 -10.31 2.04 -7.81
N ARG A 125 -11.50 2.65 -7.99
CA ARG A 125 -12.77 2.22 -7.39
C ARG A 125 -13.05 0.73 -7.63
N ARG A 126 -12.81 0.26 -8.85
CA ARG A 126 -13.10 -1.13 -9.24
C ARG A 126 -12.14 -2.14 -8.61
N HIS A 127 -10.86 -1.79 -8.50
CA HIS A 127 -9.82 -2.78 -8.27
C HIS A 127 -9.16 -2.70 -6.89
N PHE A 128 -9.10 -1.53 -6.26
CA PHE A 128 -8.28 -1.33 -5.08
C PHE A 128 -9.09 -1.06 -3.82
N SER A 129 -8.60 -1.61 -2.71
CA SER A 129 -8.82 -1.06 -1.37
C SER A 129 -7.72 -0.03 -1.09
N VAL A 130 -8.05 1.01 -0.34
CA VAL A 130 -7.17 2.17 -0.10
C VAL A 130 -7.01 2.38 1.40
N SER A 131 -5.77 2.55 1.87
CA SER A 131 -5.50 2.95 3.25
C SER A 131 -5.88 4.41 3.47
N GLY A 132 -6.44 4.74 4.63
CA GLY A 132 -6.67 6.14 4.99
C GLY A 132 -5.44 6.87 5.54
N PHE A 133 -5.63 8.13 5.93
CA PHE A 133 -4.61 9.00 6.52
C PHE A 133 -4.72 9.11 8.05
N GLU A 134 -5.58 8.31 8.68
CA GLU A 134 -5.77 8.31 10.12
C GLU A 134 -4.42 8.08 10.83
N GLY A 135 -4.17 8.84 11.90
CA GLY A 135 -2.87 8.82 12.59
C GLY A 135 -1.72 9.53 11.86
N GLN A 136 -1.90 10.01 10.62
CA GLN A 136 -0.87 10.75 9.86
C GLN A 136 -1.12 12.26 9.89
N CYS A 137 -0.53 12.93 10.88
CA CYS A 137 -0.69 14.38 11.09
C CYS A 137 0.30 15.24 10.29
N SER A 138 1.36 14.68 9.72
CA SER A 138 2.34 15.45 8.95
C SER A 138 1.90 15.71 7.50
N THR A 139 2.61 16.61 6.84
CA THR A 139 2.48 16.89 5.41
C THR A 139 2.96 15.71 4.55
N TYR A 140 3.91 14.92 5.04
CA TYR A 140 4.50 13.79 4.33
C TYR A 140 3.77 12.48 4.62
N LYS A 141 2.56 12.37 4.10
CA LYS A 141 1.74 11.17 4.30
C LYS A 141 2.10 10.08 3.30
N THR A 142 1.88 8.84 3.71
CA THR A 142 2.00 7.66 2.88
C THR A 142 0.65 6.98 2.71
N LEU A 143 0.46 6.33 1.57
CA LEU A 143 -0.78 5.64 1.25
C LEU A 143 -0.48 4.29 0.60
N ILE A 144 -1.26 3.27 0.93
CA ILE A 144 -1.18 1.95 0.30
C ILE A 144 -2.50 1.66 -0.41
N LEU A 145 -2.42 1.33 -1.69
CA LEU A 145 -3.50 0.70 -2.45
C LEU A 145 -3.22 -0.79 -2.56
N SER A 146 -4.24 -1.63 -2.40
CA SER A 146 -4.11 -3.06 -2.63
C SER A 146 -5.34 -3.66 -3.32
N LYS A 147 -5.11 -4.49 -4.34
CA LYS A 147 -6.14 -5.35 -4.94
C LYS A 147 -6.50 -6.53 -4.02
N ILE A 148 -5.62 -6.86 -3.08
CA ILE A 148 -5.74 -7.99 -2.16
C ILE A 148 -6.23 -7.46 -0.79
N PRO A 149 -7.24 -8.08 -0.17
CA PRO A 149 -7.73 -7.69 1.14
C PRO A 149 -6.61 -7.60 2.19
N PHE A 150 -6.53 -6.48 2.90
CA PHE A 150 -5.59 -6.32 4.00
C PHE A 150 -5.97 -7.23 5.17
N ALA A 151 -4.99 -7.93 5.74
CA ALA A 151 -5.13 -8.57 7.04
C ALA A 151 -5.00 -7.55 8.18
N SER A 152 -4.11 -6.58 8.02
CA SER A 152 -4.03 -5.40 8.91
C SER A 152 -3.41 -4.21 8.20
N LEU A 153 -3.72 -3.01 8.69
CA LEU A 153 -3.09 -1.75 8.31
C LEU A 153 -2.74 -0.96 9.56
N ILE A 154 -1.48 -0.52 9.64
CA ILE A 154 -0.92 0.16 10.80
C ILE A 154 -0.15 1.39 10.34
N SER A 155 -0.39 2.53 10.97
CA SER A 155 0.46 3.72 10.86
C SER A 155 1.29 3.86 12.14
N SER A 156 2.62 3.88 12.02
CA SER A 156 3.53 4.01 13.17
C SER A 156 4.35 5.28 13.09
N ASP A 157 4.61 5.88 14.25
CA ASP A 157 5.54 7.00 14.39
C ASP A 157 6.96 6.60 13.95
N MET A 158 7.60 7.46 13.17
CA MET A 158 9.03 7.36 12.89
C MET A 158 9.81 8.19 13.89
N PRO A 159 10.96 7.71 14.37
CA PRO A 159 11.78 8.51 15.27
C PRO A 159 12.37 9.72 14.53
N TYR A 160 12.70 10.75 15.32
CA TYR A 160 13.39 11.96 14.88
C TYR A 160 12.68 12.79 13.80
N SER A 161 11.38 12.56 13.58
CA SER A 161 10.57 13.37 12.66
C SER A 161 9.08 13.26 12.97
N GLY A 162 8.27 14.16 12.41
CA GLY A 162 6.81 14.02 12.39
C GLY A 162 6.29 13.01 11.36
N ARG A 163 7.18 12.25 10.71
CA ARG A 163 6.83 11.33 9.62
C ARG A 163 6.33 10.00 10.18
N LYS A 164 5.63 9.26 9.32
CA LYS A 164 5.00 7.99 9.68
C LYS A 164 5.43 6.91 8.71
N VAL A 165 5.45 5.67 9.18
CA VAL A 165 5.48 4.48 8.34
C VAL A 165 4.07 3.90 8.28
N THR A 166 3.58 3.60 7.08
CA THR A 166 2.32 2.87 6.91
C THR A 166 2.64 1.46 6.49
N THR A 167 2.19 0.48 7.27
CA THR A 167 2.44 -0.95 7.03
C THR A 167 1.13 -1.65 6.74
N GLY A 168 1.04 -2.29 5.59
CA GLY A 168 0.00 -3.26 5.26
C GLY A 168 0.50 -4.67 5.46
N SER A 169 -0.34 -5.56 5.98
CA SER A 169 -0.07 -6.99 6.02
C SER A 169 -1.15 -7.78 5.30
N TRP A 170 -0.75 -8.93 4.77
CA TRP A 170 -1.61 -9.87 4.03
C TRP A 170 -1.33 -11.29 4.53
N ARG A 171 -2.37 -12.11 4.53
CA ARG A 171 -2.30 -13.54 4.83
C ARG A 171 -2.77 -14.34 3.63
N PHE A 172 -2.07 -15.41 3.31
CA PHE A 172 -2.36 -16.21 2.12
C PHE A 172 -1.97 -17.67 2.27
N CYS A 173 -2.62 -18.53 1.51
CA CYS A 173 -2.28 -19.95 1.47
C CYS A 173 -1.24 -20.21 0.37
N ALA A 174 -0.09 -20.76 0.74
CA ALA A 174 0.91 -21.24 -0.20
C ALA A 174 0.43 -22.53 -0.90
N PRO A 175 1.05 -22.93 -2.02
CA PRO A 175 0.86 -24.27 -2.58
C PRO A 175 1.08 -25.33 -1.50
N GLY A 176 0.09 -26.20 -1.27
CA GLY A 176 0.09 -27.16 -0.17
C GLY A 176 -0.70 -26.73 1.08
N GLY A 177 -1.31 -25.55 1.08
CA GLY A 177 -2.26 -25.10 2.11
C GLY A 177 -1.64 -24.48 3.36
N ALA A 178 -0.32 -24.33 3.41
CA ALA A 178 0.35 -23.65 4.52
C ALA A 178 0.04 -22.15 4.48
N GLU A 179 -0.44 -21.59 5.59
CA GLU A 179 -0.64 -20.14 5.72
C GLU A 179 0.72 -19.42 5.77
N GLN A 180 0.84 -18.37 4.97
CA GLN A 180 1.98 -17.47 4.92
C GLN A 180 1.48 -16.04 5.13
N SER A 181 2.41 -15.17 5.54
CA SER A 181 2.15 -13.76 5.69
C SER A 181 3.18 -12.93 4.95
N PHE A 182 2.74 -11.79 4.46
CA PHE A 182 3.56 -10.79 3.79
C PHE A 182 3.22 -9.42 4.38
N ALA A 183 4.23 -8.58 4.59
CA ALA A 183 4.05 -7.22 5.03
C ALA A 183 4.83 -6.26 4.12
N LEU A 184 4.24 -5.09 3.89
CA LEU A 184 4.86 -4.00 3.12
C LEU A 184 4.75 -2.71 3.92
N SER A 185 5.88 -2.04 4.08
CA SER A 185 5.98 -0.76 4.78
C SER A 185 6.31 0.36 3.79
N SER A 186 5.40 1.33 3.65
CA SER A 186 5.63 2.57 2.91
C SER A 186 6.22 3.61 3.84
N VAL A 187 7.42 4.10 3.49
CA VAL A 187 8.19 5.07 4.27
C VAL A 187 8.58 6.27 3.42
N HIS A 188 8.69 7.43 4.05
CA HIS A 188 9.28 8.61 3.43
C HIS A 188 10.26 9.24 4.42
N LEU A 189 11.56 8.96 4.29
CA LEU A 189 12.59 9.41 5.24
C LEU A 189 12.84 10.92 5.15
N THR A 190 13.51 11.49 6.14
CA THR A 190 13.90 12.91 6.11
C THR A 190 14.76 13.24 4.89
N SER A 191 14.43 14.36 4.23
CA SER A 191 14.94 14.71 2.90
C SER A 191 16.02 15.79 2.88
N GLU A 192 16.30 16.44 4.01
CA GLU A 192 17.33 17.49 4.05
C GLU A 192 18.72 16.89 3.76
N ALA A 193 19.54 17.63 3.01
CA ALA A 193 20.83 17.13 2.55
C ALA A 193 21.72 16.62 3.70
N ASN A 194 21.68 17.32 4.84
CA ASN A 194 22.51 17.04 6.01
C ASN A 194 21.87 16.08 7.04
N ASP A 195 20.64 15.59 6.79
CA ASP A 195 19.91 14.69 7.72
C ASP A 195 20.36 13.22 7.64
N TRP A 196 21.62 12.95 7.34
CA TRP A 196 22.09 11.56 7.19
C TRP A 196 22.01 10.76 8.51
N LYS A 197 22.25 11.41 9.66
CA LYS A 197 22.17 10.76 10.98
C LYS A 197 20.72 10.41 11.35
N PRO A 198 19.74 11.34 11.30
CA PRO A 198 18.33 10.98 11.45
C PRO A 198 17.88 9.88 10.47
N ARG A 199 18.29 9.93 9.19
CA ARG A 199 17.98 8.87 8.23
C ARG A 199 18.55 7.51 8.64
N MET A 200 19.78 7.46 9.12
CA MET A 200 20.41 6.23 9.60
C MET A 200 19.67 5.65 10.81
N GLU A 201 19.28 6.49 11.77
CA GLU A 201 18.49 6.07 12.94
C GLU A 201 17.08 5.61 12.54
N GLN A 202 16.45 6.27 11.57
CA GLN A 202 15.17 5.85 10.99
C GLN A 202 15.27 4.49 10.31
N LEU A 203 16.35 4.24 9.55
CA LEU A 203 16.60 2.94 8.93
C LEU A 203 16.84 1.85 9.98
N GLY A 204 17.63 2.14 11.02
CA GLY A 204 17.84 1.20 12.14
C GLY A 204 16.54 0.87 12.88
N PHE A 205 15.66 1.87 13.07
CA PHE A 205 14.33 1.66 13.61
C PHE A 205 13.49 0.73 12.71
N LEU A 206 13.48 0.97 11.40
CA LEU A 206 12.72 0.13 10.46
C LEU A 206 13.24 -1.31 10.45
N ASP A 207 14.55 -1.51 10.46
CA ASP A 207 15.17 -2.83 10.50
C ASP A 207 14.76 -3.61 11.76
N SER A 208 14.75 -2.93 12.92
CA SER A 208 14.28 -3.52 14.19
C SER A 208 12.80 -3.95 14.18
N ARG A 209 11.99 -3.42 13.25
CA ARG A 209 10.56 -3.73 13.10
C ARG A 209 10.27 -4.78 12.02
N VAL A 210 11.15 -4.89 11.02
CA VAL A 210 11.02 -5.84 9.89
C VAL A 210 11.78 -7.14 10.13
N GLY A 211 12.70 -7.16 11.10
CA GLY A 211 13.45 -8.35 11.47
C GLY A 211 12.54 -9.56 11.74
N PRO A 212 13.02 -10.79 11.46
CA PRO A 212 12.22 -12.00 11.63
C PRO A 212 11.69 -11.99 13.05
N THR A 213 10.36 -11.84 13.17
CA THR A 213 9.68 -12.11 14.43
C THR A 213 10.02 -13.55 14.69
N THR A 214 10.96 -13.77 15.62
CA THR A 214 11.24 -15.09 16.15
C THR A 214 10.01 -15.39 16.98
N THR A 215 8.92 -15.77 16.30
CA THR A 215 7.75 -16.32 16.94
C THR A 215 8.30 -17.47 17.77
N PRO A 216 8.22 -17.43 19.11
CA PRO A 216 8.64 -18.57 19.89
C PRO A 216 7.80 -19.72 19.37
N ARG A 217 8.46 -20.69 18.73
CA ARG A 217 7.83 -21.94 18.30
C ARG A 217 7.18 -22.47 19.57
N SER A 218 5.85 -22.38 19.66
CA SER A 218 5.13 -23.11 20.69
C SER A 218 5.43 -24.58 20.40
N SER A 219 6.35 -25.15 21.17
CA SER A 219 6.62 -26.57 21.18
C SER A 219 5.38 -27.25 21.73
N SER A 220 4.36 -27.42 20.90
CA SER A 220 3.29 -28.38 21.12
C SER A 220 3.89 -29.78 20.93
N ALA A 221 4.65 -30.21 21.93
CA ALA A 221 5.03 -31.59 22.12
C ALA A 221 3.74 -32.37 22.43
N THR A 222 3.06 -32.82 21.38
CA THR A 222 2.05 -33.87 21.53
C THR A 222 2.75 -35.19 21.23
N SER A 223 3.33 -35.76 22.29
CA SER A 223 3.79 -37.15 22.29
C SER A 223 2.56 -38.06 22.29
N THR A 224 2.05 -38.43 21.11
CA THR A 224 1.10 -39.54 21.03
C THR A 224 1.90 -40.82 20.90
N SER A 225 2.03 -41.53 22.01
CA SER A 225 2.68 -42.83 22.08
C SER A 225 1.88 -43.85 21.25
N CYS A 226 2.62 -44.63 20.47
CA CYS A 226 2.13 -45.77 19.73
C CYS A 226 1.84 -46.89 20.74
N SER A 227 0.56 -47.25 20.90
CA SER A 227 0.16 -48.43 21.68
C SER A 227 -0.70 -49.34 20.81
N SER A 228 -0.05 -50.40 20.32
CA SER A 228 -0.65 -51.55 19.67
C SER A 228 -1.56 -52.29 20.65
N ALA A 229 -2.87 -52.39 20.37
CA ALA A 229 -3.74 -53.37 21.02
C ALA A 229 -4.92 -53.81 20.13
N ARG A 230 -4.73 -54.99 19.55
CA ARG A 230 -5.64 -56.15 19.57
C ARG A 230 -7.08 -56.01 19.03
N ARG A 231 -7.32 -56.75 17.94
CA ARG A 231 -8.59 -57.30 17.45
C ARG A 231 -9.64 -57.58 18.54
N ARG A 232 -10.89 -57.18 18.28
CA ARG A 232 -12.07 -58.05 18.46
C ARG A 232 -13.15 -57.73 17.42
N ARG A 233 -13.61 -58.79 16.75
CA ARG A 233 -14.79 -58.83 15.87
C ARG A 233 -16.07 -58.81 16.73
N SER A 234 -17.08 -58.06 16.29
CA SER A 234 -18.50 -58.45 16.35
C SER A 234 -19.35 -57.50 15.48
N ASN A 235 -19.99 -58.08 14.47
CA ASN A 235 -21.10 -57.55 13.67
C ASN A 235 -22.44 -57.94 14.37
N PRO A 236 -23.63 -57.58 13.85
CA PRO A 236 -24.09 -56.33 13.23
C PRO A 236 -25.46 -55.91 13.84
N THR A 237 -26.22 -55.05 13.13
CA THR A 237 -27.69 -54.81 13.20
C THR A 237 -28.09 -53.44 13.76
N ALA A 238 -28.46 -52.53 12.85
CA ALA A 238 -29.70 -51.74 12.94
C ALA A 238 -29.84 -50.90 11.66
N THR A 239 -30.67 -51.42 10.77
CA THR A 239 -31.21 -50.76 9.58
C THR A 239 -31.97 -49.51 10.00
N ARG A 240 -31.58 -48.34 9.47
CA ARG A 240 -32.41 -47.13 9.51
C ARG A 240 -32.41 -46.48 8.14
N THR A 241 -33.41 -46.87 7.36
CA THR A 241 -33.80 -46.30 6.07
C THR A 241 -34.37 -44.90 6.29
N CYS A 242 -33.60 -43.86 5.97
CA CYS A 242 -34.15 -42.53 5.70
C CYS A 242 -34.41 -42.44 4.19
N GLY A 243 -35.67 -42.48 3.80
CA GLY A 243 -36.10 -42.17 2.44
C GLY A 243 -35.94 -40.67 2.18
N MET A 244 -34.88 -40.28 1.47
CA MET A 244 -34.84 -38.99 0.81
C MET A 244 -35.45 -39.15 -0.57
N SER A 245 -36.63 -38.55 -0.75
CA SER A 245 -37.26 -38.35 -2.04
C SER A 245 -36.46 -37.29 -2.81
N CYS A 246 -35.80 -37.72 -3.88
CA CYS A 246 -35.16 -36.82 -4.84
C CYS A 246 -36.26 -36.18 -5.71
N ILE A 247 -36.59 -34.92 -5.45
CA ILE A 247 -37.36 -34.09 -6.38
C ILE A 247 -36.38 -33.64 -7.48
N PRO A 248 -36.61 -33.96 -8.77
CA PRO A 248 -35.77 -33.45 -9.84
C PRO A 248 -35.96 -31.93 -10.00
N PRO A 249 -34.89 -31.17 -10.30
CA PRO A 249 -35.00 -29.74 -10.52
C PRO A 249 -35.82 -29.45 -11.79
N THR A 250 -36.78 -28.54 -11.65
CA THR A 250 -37.59 -27.99 -12.76
C THR A 250 -36.66 -27.24 -13.73
N PRO A 251 -36.78 -27.43 -15.06
CA PRO A 251 -35.97 -26.71 -16.03
C PRO A 251 -36.29 -25.20 -15.98
N ALA A 252 -35.25 -24.38 -15.97
CA ALA A 252 -35.37 -22.93 -16.00
C ALA A 252 -36.00 -22.46 -17.34
N PRO A 253 -36.87 -21.44 -17.32
CA PRO A 253 -37.43 -20.87 -18.54
C PRO A 253 -36.32 -20.18 -19.38
N PRO A 254 -36.44 -20.18 -20.71
CA PRO A 254 -35.44 -19.56 -21.58
C PRO A 254 -35.40 -18.04 -21.36
N LEU A 255 -34.19 -17.55 -21.06
CA LEU A 255 -33.89 -16.12 -21.00
C LEU A 255 -34.09 -15.50 -22.38
N THR A 256 -35.09 -14.62 -22.49
CA THR A 256 -35.28 -13.77 -23.66
C THR A 256 -34.21 -12.68 -23.61
N VAL A 257 -33.26 -12.73 -24.55
CA VAL A 257 -32.22 -11.71 -24.69
C VAL A 257 -32.81 -10.52 -25.45
N PRO A 258 -32.90 -9.32 -24.87
CA PRO A 258 -33.30 -8.13 -25.61
C PRO A 258 -32.18 -7.73 -26.57
N SER A 259 -32.55 -7.53 -27.83
CA SER A 259 -31.69 -7.04 -28.91
C SER A 259 -31.14 -5.66 -28.56
N THR A 260 -29.88 -5.58 -28.13
CA THR A 260 -29.19 -4.29 -27.94
C THR A 260 -28.79 -3.73 -29.29
N THR A 261 -29.50 -2.69 -29.73
CA THR A 261 -29.10 -1.84 -30.85
C THR A 261 -27.84 -1.07 -30.44
N THR A 262 -26.72 -1.34 -31.13
CA THR A 262 -25.44 -0.65 -30.94
C THR A 262 -25.58 0.82 -31.34
N PRO A 263 -25.25 1.80 -30.47
CA PRO A 263 -25.20 3.20 -30.87
C PRO A 263 -24.02 3.45 -31.84
N PRO A 264 -24.15 4.41 -32.78
CA PRO A 264 -23.09 4.74 -33.73
C PRO A 264 -21.86 5.33 -33.01
N ALA A 265 -20.69 5.00 -33.53
CA ALA A 265 -19.40 5.47 -33.02
C ALA A 265 -19.30 7.01 -33.10
N PRO A 266 -18.67 7.67 -32.12
CA PRO A 266 -18.43 9.11 -32.15
C PRO A 266 -17.43 9.48 -33.26
N PRO A 267 -17.56 10.67 -33.89
CA PRO A 267 -16.66 11.12 -34.94
C PRO A 267 -15.25 11.39 -34.39
N CYS A 268 -14.24 10.94 -35.15
CA CYS A 268 -12.84 11.23 -34.89
C CYS A 268 -12.57 12.75 -34.87
N PRO A 269 -11.76 13.27 -33.92
CA PRO A 269 -11.39 14.67 -33.91
C PRO A 269 -10.39 14.97 -35.03
N THR A 270 -10.79 15.88 -35.93
CA THR A 270 -9.95 16.43 -36.99
C THR A 270 -8.88 17.33 -36.40
N LEU A 271 -7.61 16.97 -36.59
CA LEU A 271 -6.45 17.82 -36.25
C LEU A 271 -6.41 19.05 -37.17
N LEU A 272 -6.71 20.22 -36.62
CA LEU A 272 -6.39 21.51 -37.26
C LEU A 272 -4.87 21.72 -37.21
N ARG A 273 -4.22 21.74 -38.37
CA ARG A 273 -2.88 22.31 -38.55
C ARG A 273 -3.02 23.82 -38.66
N ALA A 274 -2.40 24.56 -37.74
CA ALA A 274 -2.14 25.98 -37.90
C ALA A 274 -0.88 26.16 -38.76
N SER A 275 -1.04 26.84 -39.89
CA SER A 275 0.07 27.38 -40.68
C SER A 275 0.42 28.76 -40.13
N THR A 276 1.68 28.98 -39.81
CA THR A 276 2.25 30.29 -39.48
C THR A 276 2.70 30.99 -40.76
N GLU A 277 2.18 32.20 -40.98
CA GLU A 277 2.88 33.28 -41.69
C GLU A 277 3.75 34.05 -40.71
#